data_AF-A0AAD4D5T2-F1
#
_entry.id   AF-A0AAD4D5T2-F1
#
_cell.length_a   1.000
_cell.length_b   1.000
_cell.length_c   1.000
_cell.angle_alpha   90.00
_cell.angle_beta   90.00
_cell.angle_gamma   90.00
#
_symmetry.space_group_name_H-M   'P 1'
#
loop_
_entity.id
_entity.type
_entity.pdbx_description
1 polymer ?
#
loop_
_entity_poly.entity_id
_entity_poly.type
_entity_poly.pdbx_seq_one_letter_code
_entity_poly.pdbx_strand_id
1 'polypeptide(L)'
;MSLVSVTYGLSITTIVLFGLVAMVLAHRRQKVKKDTTEFFLTARRSVPERTIAWSFYASGVGAWVITAMPAYVVSAGIVGLVAYAVSCGLPIFLVARVGAVLHRKYPGVLSLGDFVQWRFGTIPMVIVTLVMLLNMFIALTAEYTAIGNLFEQIIGGPRLPIVLVVAIVTSVYTAAGGLYVSILTDVAQGVFGVLLLVIMAIYVAITYRPENLPTPLPETIGPNYWGWAAVGAMPISMTCATIFSEGPWQRIWASADEKALKRGSLWGALGLVVVCFLYGFGGFLAMWAGFPLADPYGSTGFFDLLGAGKESAPAWIVILAALSVVTMNEGCVDSLQNAIVDTLASRFFRGKSVWYPRVLVFLINVPIVFVSLKGYNIVILFLIGNLVCTICAVPLLMGLVTRFEGFVTGWSMVTGIITGFLSIVVFGYLKMGDMAAGLHYTFVESYDWPSFVLPLVFSFLGAMLAATVEKYLRISCGFKYPVPMTLPPEAAGTDHGEEGSNSKTSSLRDVEFYGPDKHIAEMK
;
A
#
# COMPACT_ATOMS: atom_id res chain seq x y z
N MET A 1 -25.74 2.98 30.18
CA MET A 1 -24.66 3.71 29.47
C MET A 1 -25.14 4.00 28.06
N SER A 2 -24.78 5.16 27.49
CA SER A 2 -25.10 5.46 26.10
C SER A 2 -24.28 4.59 25.14
N LEU A 3 -24.80 4.31 23.94
CA LEU A 3 -24.07 3.61 22.87
C LEU A 3 -22.70 4.25 22.64
N VAL A 4 -22.67 5.59 22.57
CA VAL A 4 -21.45 6.39 22.42
C VAL A 4 -20.40 6.00 23.47
N SER A 5 -20.72 6.14 24.76
CA SER A 5 -19.74 5.90 25.83
C SER A 5 -19.24 4.44 25.85
N VAL A 6 -20.11 3.47 25.55
CA VAL A 6 -19.72 2.05 25.48
C VAL A 6 -18.80 1.81 24.29
N THR A 7 -19.14 2.31 23.10
CA THR A 7 -18.31 2.12 21.91
C THR A 7 -16.94 2.76 22.08
N TYR A 8 -16.85 4.02 22.54
CA TYR A 8 -15.56 4.65 22.82
C TYR A 8 -14.76 3.87 23.86
N GLY A 9 -15.38 3.48 24.98
CA GLY A 9 -14.72 2.74 26.04
C GLY A 9 -14.14 1.42 25.55
N LEU A 10 -14.91 0.61 24.82
CA LEU A 10 -14.48 -0.67 24.28
C LEU A 10 -13.43 -0.51 23.18
N SER A 11 -13.59 0.47 22.28
CA SER A 11 -12.62 0.73 21.22
C SER A 11 -11.27 1.20 21.76
N ILE A 12 -11.26 2.17 22.69
CA ILE A 12 -10.04 2.63 23.35
C ILE A 12 -9.38 1.48 24.12
N THR A 13 -10.18 0.69 24.86
CA THR A 13 -9.66 -0.48 25.57
C THR A 13 -9.03 -1.49 24.62
N THR A 14 -9.65 -1.75 23.47
CA THR A 14 -9.13 -2.67 22.46
C THR A 14 -7.80 -2.19 21.89
N ILE A 15 -7.71 -0.92 21.49
CA ILE A 15 -6.47 -0.30 20.98
C ILE A 15 -5.36 -0.38 22.03
N VAL A 16 -5.66 0.01 23.27
CA VAL A 16 -4.67 -0.01 24.35
C VAL A 16 -4.23 -1.44 24.67
N LEU A 17 -5.14 -2.43 24.65
CA LEU A 17 -4.79 -3.82 24.88
C LEU A 17 -3.86 -4.38 23.81
N PHE A 18 -4.15 -4.15 22.52
CA PHE A 18 -3.26 -4.55 21.43
C PHE A 18 -1.91 -3.86 21.54
N GLY A 19 -1.89 -2.55 21.81
CA GLY A 19 -0.67 -1.80 22.06
C GLY A 19 0.14 -2.33 23.26
N LEU A 20 -0.51 -2.71 24.36
CA LEU A 20 0.16 -3.32 25.51
C LEU A 20 0.75 -4.69 25.18
N VAL A 21 0.02 -5.53 24.44
CA VAL A 21 0.53 -6.81 23.95
C VAL A 21 1.75 -6.60 23.06
N ALA A 22 1.68 -5.64 22.14
CA ALA A 22 2.80 -5.24 21.27
C ALA A 22 4.02 -4.81 22.10
N MET A 23 3.82 -3.97 23.12
CA MET A 23 4.87 -3.51 24.02
C MET A 23 5.52 -4.66 24.81
N VAL A 24 4.71 -5.62 25.29
CA VAL A 24 5.23 -6.82 25.97
C VAL A 24 6.08 -7.67 25.02
N LEU A 25 5.63 -7.84 23.78
CA LEU A 25 6.40 -8.56 22.74
C LEU A 25 7.71 -7.84 22.43
N ALA A 26 7.69 -6.51 22.27
CA ALA A 26 8.87 -5.69 22.04
C ALA A 26 9.88 -5.81 23.20
N HIS A 27 9.42 -5.69 24.45
CA HIS A 27 10.27 -5.78 25.63
C HIS A 27 10.90 -7.17 25.79
N ARG A 28 10.11 -8.23 25.60
CA ARG A 28 10.62 -9.63 25.65
C ARG A 28 11.72 -9.84 24.61
N ARG A 29 11.57 -9.29 23.42
CA ARG A 29 12.57 -9.39 22.35
C ARG A 29 13.84 -8.61 22.66
N GLN A 30 13.71 -7.37 23.13
CA GLN A 30 14.85 -6.51 23.48
C GLN A 30 15.72 -7.09 24.60
N LYS A 31 15.15 -7.93 25.47
CA LYS A 31 15.92 -8.71 26.45
C LYS A 31 16.77 -9.82 25.84
N VAL A 32 16.36 -10.37 24.70
CA VAL A 32 17.03 -11.50 24.05
C VAL A 32 18.07 -11.01 23.03
N LYS A 33 17.80 -9.93 22.29
CA LYS A 33 18.72 -9.33 21.31
C LYS A 33 18.60 -7.80 21.31
N LYS A 34 19.73 -7.10 21.23
CA LYS A 34 19.75 -5.64 21.01
C LYS A 34 19.29 -5.32 19.58
N ASP A 35 18.34 -4.42 19.45
CA ASP A 35 17.82 -3.98 18.14
C ASP A 35 18.88 -3.16 17.39
N THR A 36 19.31 -3.64 16.22
CA THR A 36 20.02 -2.81 15.23
C THR A 36 19.02 -2.02 14.39
N THR A 37 19.43 -0.88 13.84
CA THR A 37 18.56 -0.06 12.97
C THR A 37 18.07 -0.85 11.76
N GLU A 38 18.90 -1.69 11.14
CA GLU A 38 18.50 -2.54 10.01
C GLU A 38 17.41 -3.55 10.40
N PHE A 39 17.56 -4.22 11.55
CA PHE A 39 16.59 -5.22 12.00
C PHE A 39 15.27 -4.60 12.45
N PHE A 40 15.33 -3.41 13.06
CA PHE A 40 14.16 -2.61 13.42
C PHE A 40 13.31 -2.26 12.18
N LEU A 41 13.99 -1.94 11.07
CA LEU A 41 13.36 -1.50 9.83
C LEU A 41 12.92 -2.65 8.91
N THR A 42 13.72 -3.71 8.79
CA THR A 42 13.52 -4.73 7.73
C THR A 42 13.09 -6.10 8.24
N ALA A 43 13.29 -6.41 9.54
CA ALA A 43 13.03 -7.73 10.11
C ALA A 43 13.56 -8.89 9.22
N ARG A 44 14.71 -8.68 8.57
CA ARG A 44 15.18 -9.45 7.42
C ARG A 44 15.18 -10.96 7.66
N ARG A 45 14.56 -11.71 6.73
CA ARG A 45 14.50 -13.19 6.71
C ARG A 45 14.14 -13.84 8.05
N SER A 46 13.20 -13.25 8.79
CA SER A 46 12.86 -13.72 10.14
C SER A 46 11.44 -14.24 10.29
N VAL A 47 10.60 -14.09 9.25
CA VAL A 47 9.15 -14.30 9.37
C VAL A 47 8.68 -15.55 8.59
N PRO A 48 7.99 -16.50 9.23
CA PRO A 48 7.48 -17.71 8.59
C PRO A 48 6.22 -17.45 7.73
N GLU A 49 5.89 -18.41 6.86
CA GLU A 49 4.79 -18.33 5.87
C GLU A 49 3.43 -17.87 6.45
N ARG A 50 3.00 -18.43 7.59
CA ARG A 50 1.67 -18.12 8.15
C ARG A 50 1.59 -16.68 8.66
N THR A 51 2.65 -16.24 9.33
CA THR A 51 2.75 -14.88 9.86
C THR A 51 2.81 -13.87 8.72
N ILE A 52 3.58 -14.15 7.66
CA ILE A 52 3.66 -13.23 6.52
C ILE A 52 2.32 -13.13 5.76
N ALA A 53 1.56 -14.22 5.66
CA ALA A 53 0.23 -14.20 5.03
C ALA A 53 -0.73 -13.25 5.76
N TRP A 54 -0.83 -13.40 7.08
CA TRP A 54 -1.63 -12.53 7.93
C TRP A 54 -1.14 -11.09 7.91
N SER A 55 0.17 -10.89 7.85
CA SER A 55 0.76 -9.56 7.77
C SER A 55 0.46 -8.86 6.45
N PHE A 56 0.55 -9.55 5.31
CA PHE A 56 0.09 -8.99 4.03
C PHE A 56 -1.40 -8.63 4.08
N TYR A 57 -2.23 -9.49 4.68
CA TYR A 57 -3.65 -9.22 4.86
C TYR A 57 -3.90 -7.99 5.74
N ALA A 58 -3.38 -7.95 6.96
CA ALA A 58 -3.63 -6.90 7.94
C ALA A 58 -3.11 -5.53 7.46
N SER A 59 -1.97 -5.51 6.76
CA SER A 59 -1.43 -4.27 6.17
C SER A 59 -2.26 -3.70 5.03
N GLY A 60 -3.08 -4.53 4.38
CA GLY A 60 -3.96 -4.11 3.29
C GLY A 60 -5.39 -3.82 3.73
N VAL A 61 -5.83 -4.38 4.87
CA VAL A 61 -7.17 -4.16 5.43
C VAL A 61 -7.09 -3.10 6.53
N GLY A 62 -7.45 -1.87 6.19
CA GLY A 62 -7.60 -0.77 7.15
C GLY A 62 -9.07 -0.39 7.39
N ALA A 63 -9.28 0.69 8.13
CA ALA A 63 -10.62 1.25 8.34
C ALA A 63 -11.26 1.71 7.03
N TRP A 64 -10.45 2.16 6.07
CA TRP A 64 -10.96 2.62 4.77
C TRP A 64 -11.80 1.58 4.02
N VAL A 65 -11.57 0.27 4.23
CA VAL A 65 -12.26 -0.79 3.49
C VAL A 65 -13.77 -0.76 3.75
N ILE A 66 -14.19 -0.48 4.99
CA ILE A 66 -15.61 -0.48 5.36
C ILE A 66 -16.36 0.72 4.77
N THR A 67 -15.65 1.80 4.45
CA THR A 67 -16.24 3.04 3.93
C THR A 67 -16.09 3.15 2.42
N ALA A 68 -14.88 2.93 1.90
CA ALA A 68 -14.56 3.15 0.49
C ALA A 68 -15.16 2.09 -0.43
N MET A 69 -15.26 0.82 0.03
CA MET A 69 -15.83 -0.24 -0.79
C MET A 69 -17.33 0.00 -1.04
N PRO A 70 -18.18 0.22 -0.02
CA PRO A 70 -19.57 0.66 -0.21
C PRO A 70 -19.70 1.95 -1.03
N ALA A 71 -18.89 2.97 -0.74
CA ALA A 71 -18.95 4.24 -1.45
C ALA A 71 -18.67 4.08 -2.95
N TYR A 72 -17.74 3.20 -3.31
CA TYR A 72 -17.44 2.93 -4.72
C TYR A 72 -18.61 2.25 -5.45
N VAL A 73 -19.38 1.40 -4.75
CA VAL A 73 -20.56 0.72 -5.32
C VAL A 73 -21.63 1.74 -5.76
N VAL A 74 -21.80 2.86 -5.05
CA VAL A 74 -22.75 3.92 -5.43
C VAL A 74 -22.51 4.41 -6.87
N SER A 75 -21.24 4.49 -7.27
CA SER A 75 -20.85 4.99 -8.59
C SER A 75 -20.69 3.87 -9.63
N ALA A 76 -20.08 2.74 -9.26
CA ALA A 76 -19.60 1.73 -10.20
C ALA A 76 -20.36 0.40 -10.14
N GLY A 77 -21.35 0.28 -9.25
CA GLY A 77 -22.21 -0.88 -9.11
C GLY A 77 -21.45 -2.17 -8.78
N ILE A 78 -22.09 -3.30 -9.04
CA ILE A 78 -21.55 -4.63 -8.71
C ILE A 78 -20.28 -5.00 -9.50
N VAL A 79 -20.19 -4.56 -10.77
CA VAL A 79 -19.00 -4.82 -11.60
C VAL A 79 -17.80 -4.05 -11.03
N GLY A 80 -18.01 -2.79 -10.65
CA GLY A 80 -17.00 -1.97 -10.00
C GLY A 80 -16.53 -2.53 -8.67
N LEU A 81 -17.46 -3.03 -7.84
CA LEU A 81 -17.13 -3.71 -6.59
C LEU A 81 -16.20 -4.90 -6.80
N VAL A 82 -16.56 -5.81 -7.72
CA VAL A 82 -15.75 -7.01 -8.00
C VAL A 82 -14.37 -6.60 -8.53
N ALA A 83 -14.32 -5.65 -9.47
CA ALA A 83 -13.06 -5.14 -10.01
C ALA A 83 -12.18 -4.54 -8.89
N TYR A 84 -12.74 -3.72 -8.00
CA TYR A 84 -12.00 -3.10 -6.92
C TYR A 84 -11.51 -4.12 -5.89
N ALA A 85 -12.36 -5.06 -5.46
CA ALA A 85 -11.99 -6.10 -4.50
C ALA A 85 -10.83 -6.97 -5.03
N VAL A 86 -10.91 -7.43 -6.29
CA VAL A 86 -9.83 -8.19 -6.94
C VAL A 86 -8.55 -7.36 -7.03
N SER A 87 -8.68 -6.07 -7.35
CA SER A 87 -7.56 -5.14 -7.46
C SER A 87 -6.86 -4.84 -6.15
N CYS A 88 -7.47 -5.10 -5.00
CA CYS A 88 -6.79 -4.96 -3.71
C CYS A 88 -5.77 -6.09 -3.47
N GLY A 89 -6.13 -7.33 -3.83
CA GLY A 89 -5.24 -8.48 -3.63
C GLY A 89 -4.22 -8.71 -4.74
N LEU A 90 -4.59 -8.45 -6.00
CA LEU A 90 -3.72 -8.70 -7.16
C LEU A 90 -2.32 -8.06 -7.05
N PRO A 91 -2.17 -6.78 -6.63
CA PRO A 91 -0.87 -6.13 -6.50
C PRO A 91 0.07 -6.81 -5.52
N ILE A 92 -0.43 -7.24 -4.35
CA ILE A 92 0.37 -7.93 -3.33
C ILE A 92 1.03 -9.16 -3.94
N PHE A 93 0.26 -9.93 -4.70
CA PHE A 93 0.76 -11.10 -5.40
C PHE A 93 1.81 -10.72 -6.46
N LEU A 94 1.55 -9.71 -7.29
CA LEU A 94 2.48 -9.27 -8.34
C LEU A 94 3.80 -8.73 -7.77
N VAL A 95 3.74 -7.84 -6.78
CA VAL A 95 4.91 -7.23 -6.15
C VAL A 95 5.74 -8.30 -5.42
N ALA A 96 5.11 -9.29 -4.78
CA ALA A 96 5.85 -10.42 -4.19
C ALA A 96 6.66 -11.22 -5.22
N ARG A 97 6.14 -11.39 -6.45
CA ARG A 97 6.87 -12.08 -7.53
C ARG A 97 8.02 -11.23 -8.06
N VAL A 98 7.80 -9.94 -8.25
CA VAL A 98 8.85 -9.00 -8.66
C VAL A 98 9.95 -8.92 -7.60
N GLY A 99 9.55 -8.82 -6.33
CA GLY A 99 10.46 -8.79 -5.19
C GLY A 99 11.30 -10.06 -5.05
N ALA A 100 10.74 -11.24 -5.29
CA ALA A 100 11.49 -12.49 -5.32
C ALA A 100 12.60 -12.47 -6.40
N VAL A 101 12.31 -11.93 -7.59
CA VAL A 101 13.30 -11.78 -8.67
C VAL A 101 14.38 -10.78 -8.28
N LEU A 102 13.99 -9.65 -7.66
CA LEU A 102 14.91 -8.61 -7.23
C LEU A 102 15.86 -9.13 -6.14
N HIS A 103 15.33 -9.87 -5.16
CA HIS A 103 16.11 -10.54 -4.12
C HIS A 103 17.16 -11.49 -4.69
N ARG A 104 16.81 -12.26 -5.72
CA ARG A 104 17.71 -13.25 -6.34
C ARG A 104 18.80 -12.58 -7.17
N LYS A 105 18.47 -11.51 -7.90
CA LYS A 105 19.38 -10.84 -8.83
C LYS A 105 20.28 -9.80 -8.15
N TYR A 106 19.74 -9.07 -7.18
CA TYR A 106 20.41 -7.92 -6.55
C TYR A 106 20.30 -8.03 -5.02
N PRO A 107 21.01 -8.99 -4.39
CA PRO A 107 20.89 -9.28 -2.96
C PRO A 107 21.31 -8.12 -2.03
N GLY A 108 22.05 -7.13 -2.56
CA GLY A 108 22.45 -5.91 -1.85
C GLY A 108 21.40 -4.77 -1.88
N VAL A 109 20.30 -4.92 -2.61
CA VAL A 109 19.18 -3.97 -2.60
C VAL A 109 18.35 -4.19 -1.34
N LEU A 110 18.28 -3.19 -0.47
CA LEU A 110 17.57 -3.28 0.82
C LEU A 110 16.19 -2.61 0.80
N SER A 111 15.93 -1.75 -0.20
CA SER A 111 14.66 -1.05 -0.36
C SER A 111 14.49 -0.58 -1.82
N LEU A 112 13.28 -0.17 -2.19
CA LEU A 112 13.02 0.33 -3.55
C LEU A 112 13.87 1.58 -3.87
N GLY A 113 14.06 2.46 -2.90
CA GLY A 113 14.93 3.64 -3.06
C GLY A 113 16.39 3.28 -3.37
N ASP A 114 16.92 2.19 -2.81
CA ASP A 114 18.29 1.73 -3.09
C ASP A 114 18.40 1.21 -4.52
N PHE A 115 17.38 0.48 -4.98
CA PHE A 115 17.31 0.02 -6.36
C PHE A 115 17.32 1.20 -7.34
N VAL A 116 16.50 2.22 -7.09
CA VAL A 116 16.42 3.39 -7.98
C VAL A 116 17.70 4.20 -7.95
N GLN A 117 18.31 4.40 -6.77
CA GLN A 117 19.62 5.06 -6.64
C GLN A 117 20.67 4.33 -7.48
N TRP A 118 20.76 3.01 -7.29
CA TRP A 118 21.70 2.15 -7.98
C TRP A 118 21.51 2.17 -9.51
N ARG A 119 20.24 2.12 -9.96
CA ARG A 119 19.88 1.94 -11.37
C ARG A 119 19.81 3.25 -12.16
N PHE A 120 19.32 4.32 -11.56
CA PHE A 120 18.94 5.57 -12.25
C PHE A 120 19.61 6.82 -11.68
N GLY A 121 20.20 6.72 -10.49
CA GLY A 121 20.89 7.82 -9.83
C GLY A 121 20.02 8.63 -8.86
N THR A 122 20.60 9.72 -8.38
CA THR A 122 20.05 10.49 -7.25
C THR A 122 18.74 11.22 -7.55
N ILE A 123 18.62 11.86 -8.72
CA ILE A 123 17.41 12.63 -9.06
C ILE A 123 16.18 11.71 -9.13
N PRO A 124 16.20 10.59 -9.89
CA PRO A 124 15.07 9.67 -9.91
C PRO A 124 14.80 9.02 -8.56
N MET A 125 15.83 8.75 -7.75
CA MET A 125 15.66 8.24 -6.39
C MET A 125 14.87 9.22 -5.50
N VAL A 126 15.19 10.51 -5.55
CA VAL A 126 14.47 11.54 -4.78
C VAL A 126 13.01 11.60 -5.25
N ILE A 127 12.75 11.61 -6.56
CA ILE A 127 11.39 11.62 -7.11
C ILE A 127 10.59 10.41 -6.61
N VAL A 128 11.13 9.19 -6.75
CA VAL A 128 10.46 7.97 -6.31
C VAL A 128 10.19 8.01 -4.80
N THR A 129 11.17 8.44 -4.00
CA THR A 129 11.01 8.56 -2.55
C THR A 129 9.89 9.53 -2.19
N LEU A 130 9.81 10.69 -2.85
CA LEU A 130 8.73 11.66 -2.62
C LEU A 130 7.36 11.10 -3.02
N VAL A 131 7.27 10.38 -4.14
CA VAL A 131 6.03 9.71 -4.57
C VAL A 131 5.60 8.65 -3.56
N MET A 132 6.54 7.84 -3.05
CA MET A 132 6.25 6.85 -2.01
C MET A 132 5.74 7.50 -0.72
N LEU A 133 6.41 8.56 -0.26
CA LEU A 133 5.98 9.29 0.94
C LEU A 133 4.61 9.93 0.75
N LEU A 134 4.34 10.53 -0.40
CA LEU A 134 3.02 11.08 -0.73
C LEU A 134 1.93 10.00 -0.70
N ASN A 135 2.18 8.87 -1.35
CA ASN A 135 1.25 7.75 -1.42
C ASN A 135 0.91 7.21 -0.02
N MET A 136 1.92 6.98 0.82
CA MET A 136 1.71 6.50 2.19
C MET A 136 1.11 7.57 3.11
N PHE A 137 1.43 8.85 2.89
CA PHE A 137 0.79 9.97 3.61
C PHE A 137 -0.71 10.02 3.32
N ILE A 138 -1.09 9.87 2.04
CA ILE A 138 -2.49 9.81 1.60
C ILE A 138 -3.18 8.60 2.23
N ALA A 139 -2.57 7.42 2.17
CA ALA A 139 -3.12 6.21 2.78
C ALA A 139 -3.35 6.38 4.29
N LEU A 140 -2.36 6.93 5.02
CA LEU A 140 -2.49 7.13 6.46
C LEU A 140 -3.52 8.22 6.81
N THR A 141 -3.64 9.25 5.95
CA THR A 141 -4.71 10.25 6.06
C THR A 141 -6.09 9.60 5.87
N ALA A 142 -6.22 8.69 4.91
CA ALA A 142 -7.45 7.96 4.65
C ALA A 142 -7.86 7.08 5.84
N GLU A 143 -6.92 6.39 6.49
CA GLU A 143 -7.17 5.59 7.70
C GLU A 143 -7.73 6.44 8.86
N TYR A 144 -7.06 7.55 9.17
CA TYR A 144 -7.52 8.45 10.23
C TYR A 144 -8.84 9.14 9.89
N THR A 145 -9.08 9.42 8.61
CA THR A 145 -10.36 9.98 8.15
C THR A 145 -11.48 8.94 8.28
N ALA A 146 -11.23 7.69 7.90
CA ALA A 146 -12.21 6.61 7.98
C ALA A 146 -12.66 6.35 9.42
N ILE A 147 -11.71 6.26 10.36
CA ILE A 147 -12.05 6.05 11.77
C ILE A 147 -12.72 7.28 12.40
N GLY A 148 -12.30 8.50 12.00
CA GLY A 148 -12.95 9.73 12.43
C GLY A 148 -14.41 9.78 11.98
N ASN A 149 -14.65 9.49 10.69
CA ASN A 149 -15.98 9.47 10.09
C ASN A 149 -16.87 8.40 10.73
N LEU A 150 -16.34 7.21 11.03
CA LEU A 150 -17.08 6.17 11.74
C LEU A 150 -17.66 6.69 13.05
N PHE A 151 -16.81 7.30 13.89
CA PHE A 151 -17.24 7.75 15.22
C PHE A 151 -18.16 8.96 15.17
N GLU A 152 -17.98 9.84 14.18
CA GLU A 152 -18.82 11.02 14.02
C GLU A 152 -20.18 10.71 13.38
N GLN A 153 -20.20 9.95 12.30
CA GLN A 153 -21.40 9.75 11.49
C GLN A 153 -22.23 8.56 11.95
N ILE A 154 -21.60 7.48 12.43
CA ILE A 154 -22.32 6.26 12.87
C ILE A 154 -22.54 6.26 14.37
N ILE A 155 -21.48 6.54 15.15
CA ILE A 155 -21.57 6.47 16.62
C ILE A 155 -22.16 7.75 17.21
N GLY A 156 -21.97 8.90 16.56
CA GLY A 156 -22.48 10.21 17.01
C GLY A 156 -21.59 10.92 18.04
N GLY A 157 -20.29 10.60 18.08
CA GLY A 157 -19.30 11.26 18.95
C GLY A 157 -18.25 12.06 18.16
N PRO A 158 -17.41 12.88 18.83
CA PRO A 158 -16.41 13.69 18.14
C PRO A 158 -15.31 12.84 17.47
N ARG A 159 -14.88 13.23 16.26
CA ARG A 159 -13.80 12.54 15.51
C ARG A 159 -12.43 12.53 16.21
N LEU A 160 -12.09 13.61 16.91
CA LEU A 160 -10.71 13.85 17.40
C LEU A 160 -10.20 12.82 18.42
N PRO A 161 -10.94 12.44 19.48
CA PRO A 161 -10.40 11.58 20.53
C PRO A 161 -9.96 10.21 20.03
N ILE A 162 -10.75 9.56 19.17
CA ILE A 162 -10.40 8.22 18.67
C ILE A 162 -9.19 8.27 17.74
N VAL A 163 -9.12 9.28 16.86
CA VAL A 163 -7.98 9.47 15.95
C VAL A 163 -6.69 9.67 16.74
N LEU A 164 -6.72 10.51 17.78
CA LEU A 164 -5.54 10.72 18.64
C LEU A 164 -5.13 9.46 19.39
N VAL A 165 -6.08 8.70 19.93
CA VAL A 165 -5.77 7.44 20.63
C VAL A 165 -5.10 6.45 19.69
N VAL A 166 -5.65 6.24 18.49
CA VAL A 166 -5.04 5.35 17.49
C VAL A 166 -3.64 5.86 17.12
N ALA A 167 -3.50 7.14 16.78
CA ALA A 167 -2.21 7.70 16.36
C ALA A 167 -1.13 7.60 17.45
N ILE A 168 -1.47 7.88 18.72
CA ILE A 168 -0.52 7.86 19.83
C ILE A 168 -0.15 6.42 20.19
N VAL A 169 -1.13 5.52 20.36
CA VAL A 169 -0.86 4.15 20.79
C VAL A 169 -0.04 3.40 19.73
N THR A 170 -0.41 3.51 18.46
CA THR A 170 0.35 2.92 17.35
C THR A 170 1.76 3.48 17.27
N SER A 171 1.94 4.80 17.44
CA SER A 171 3.26 5.41 17.46
C SER A 171 4.15 4.88 18.59
N VAL A 172 3.58 4.72 19.80
CA VAL A 172 4.31 4.23 20.98
C VAL A 172 4.83 2.82 20.77
N TYR A 173 3.97 1.88 20.38
CA TYR A 173 4.42 0.50 20.22
C TYR A 173 5.25 0.30 18.95
N THR A 174 5.01 1.08 17.89
CA THR A 174 5.82 1.08 16.66
C THR A 174 7.23 1.57 16.95
N ALA A 175 7.38 2.68 17.68
CA ALA A 175 8.68 3.17 18.12
C ALA A 175 9.40 2.15 19.03
N ALA A 176 8.66 1.41 19.85
CA ALA A 176 9.25 0.40 20.73
C ALA A 176 9.68 -0.88 20.00
N GLY A 177 8.84 -1.40 19.09
CA GLY A 177 8.96 -2.75 18.55
C GLY A 177 9.46 -2.88 17.11
N GLY A 178 9.30 -1.84 16.28
CA GLY A 178 9.65 -1.86 14.86
C GLY A 178 8.87 -2.89 14.04
N LEU A 179 9.34 -3.14 12.80
CA LEU A 179 8.60 -3.92 11.81
C LEU A 179 8.26 -5.34 12.28
N TYR A 180 9.16 -6.03 12.99
CA TYR A 180 8.89 -7.41 13.40
C TYR A 180 7.75 -7.53 14.41
N VAL A 181 7.67 -6.60 15.37
CA VAL A 181 6.57 -6.61 16.34
C VAL A 181 5.27 -6.25 15.66
N SER A 182 5.29 -5.29 14.73
CA SER A 182 4.19 -4.97 13.82
C SER A 182 3.68 -6.20 13.05
N ILE A 183 4.58 -6.99 12.46
CA ILE A 183 4.22 -8.24 11.76
C ILE A 183 3.57 -9.28 12.69
N LEU A 184 3.93 -9.31 13.98
CA LEU A 184 3.31 -10.21 14.95
C LEU A 184 1.93 -9.71 15.41
N THR A 185 1.77 -8.40 15.62
CA THR A 185 0.49 -7.79 15.98
C THR A 185 -0.51 -7.91 14.85
N ASP A 186 -0.06 -7.79 13.59
CA ASP A 186 -0.86 -8.03 12.38
C ASP A 186 -1.60 -9.38 12.42
N VAL A 187 -0.96 -10.44 12.94
CA VAL A 187 -1.59 -11.76 13.04
C VAL A 187 -2.77 -11.72 13.99
N ALA A 188 -2.57 -11.17 15.18
CA ALA A 188 -3.60 -11.12 16.21
C ALA A 188 -4.75 -10.21 15.78
N GLN A 189 -4.43 -9.03 15.24
CA GLN A 189 -5.41 -8.08 14.73
C GLN A 189 -6.18 -8.68 13.56
N GLY A 190 -5.48 -9.24 12.57
CA GLY A 190 -6.05 -9.90 11.39
C GLY A 190 -7.04 -11.00 11.75
N VAL A 191 -6.66 -11.92 12.63
CA VAL A 191 -7.53 -13.01 13.10
C VAL A 191 -8.76 -12.44 13.82
N PHE A 192 -8.58 -11.46 14.72
CA PHE A 192 -9.68 -10.85 15.45
C PHE A 192 -10.67 -10.13 14.52
N GLY A 193 -10.17 -9.35 13.55
CA GLY A 193 -10.99 -8.67 12.55
C GLY A 193 -11.80 -9.64 11.69
N VAL A 194 -11.19 -10.74 11.23
CA VAL A 194 -11.90 -11.79 10.48
C VAL A 194 -12.99 -12.44 11.32
N LEU A 195 -12.72 -12.75 12.59
CA LEU A 195 -13.73 -13.33 13.50
C LEU A 195 -14.95 -12.40 13.65
N LEU A 196 -14.72 -11.11 13.85
CA LEU A 196 -15.79 -10.13 13.96
C LEU A 196 -16.57 -9.98 12.65
N LEU A 197 -15.88 -10.00 11.50
CA LEU A 197 -16.53 -9.99 10.18
C LEU A 197 -17.41 -11.22 9.96
N VAL A 198 -16.98 -12.41 10.37
CA VAL A 198 -17.79 -13.63 10.27
C VAL A 198 -19.06 -13.50 11.12
N ILE A 199 -18.96 -12.96 12.33
CA ILE A 199 -20.13 -12.71 13.19
C ILE A 199 -21.11 -11.74 12.49
N MET A 200 -20.59 -10.65 11.91
CA MET A 200 -21.41 -9.69 11.16
C MET A 200 -22.06 -10.31 9.93
N ALA A 201 -21.33 -11.13 9.17
CA ALA A 201 -21.86 -11.82 8.00
C ALA A 201 -22.98 -12.80 8.37
N ILE A 202 -22.84 -13.55 9.48
CA ILE A 202 -23.90 -14.43 10.00
C ILE A 202 -25.12 -13.61 10.42
N TYR A 203 -24.92 -12.49 11.13
CA TYR A 203 -26.02 -11.59 11.51
C TYR A 203 -26.78 -11.08 10.29
N VAL A 204 -26.08 -10.59 9.26
CA VAL A 204 -26.68 -10.15 8.00
C VAL A 204 -27.44 -11.30 7.34
N ALA A 205 -26.85 -12.49 7.22
CA ALA A 205 -27.49 -13.64 6.60
C ALA A 205 -28.80 -14.08 7.29
N ILE A 206 -28.91 -13.86 8.61
CA ILE A 206 -30.12 -14.20 9.38
C ILE A 206 -31.16 -13.09 9.30
N THR A 207 -30.74 -11.82 9.43
CA THR A 207 -31.63 -10.66 9.58
C THR A 207 -32.08 -10.05 8.26
N TYR A 208 -31.21 -10.08 7.25
CA TYR A 208 -31.49 -9.55 5.93
C TYR A 208 -32.34 -10.56 5.13
N ARG A 209 -33.66 -10.42 5.24
CA ARG A 209 -34.66 -11.18 4.46
C ARG A 209 -35.64 -10.21 3.80
N PRO A 210 -35.21 -9.44 2.79
CA PRO A 210 -36.12 -8.54 2.09
C PRO A 210 -37.24 -9.35 1.43
N GLU A 211 -38.49 -9.06 1.81
CA GLU A 211 -39.68 -9.77 1.30
C GLU A 211 -39.90 -9.50 -0.20
N ASN A 212 -39.46 -8.34 -0.71
CA ASN A 212 -39.48 -7.97 -2.13
C ASN A 212 -38.25 -7.13 -2.48
N LEU A 213 -37.18 -7.77 -2.98
CA LEU A 213 -36.10 -7.02 -3.63
C LEU A 213 -36.59 -6.46 -4.96
N PRO A 214 -36.25 -5.21 -5.33
CA PRO A 214 -36.55 -4.69 -6.65
C PRO A 214 -36.00 -5.63 -7.74
N THR A 215 -36.89 -6.12 -8.59
CA THR A 215 -36.57 -6.89 -9.80
C THR A 215 -37.20 -6.20 -11.00
N PRO A 216 -36.41 -5.82 -12.03
CA PRO A 216 -34.97 -6.07 -12.20
C PRO A 216 -34.09 -5.24 -11.24
N LEU A 217 -32.81 -5.61 -11.13
CA LEU A 217 -31.81 -4.88 -10.35
C LEU A 217 -31.83 -3.39 -10.75
N PRO A 218 -31.85 -2.44 -9.79
CA PRO A 218 -31.82 -1.01 -10.11
C PRO A 218 -30.63 -0.67 -11.01
N GLU A 219 -30.87 0.10 -12.08
CA GLU A 219 -29.85 0.46 -13.07
C GLU A 219 -28.64 1.18 -12.45
N THR A 220 -28.84 1.87 -11.32
CA THR A 220 -27.78 2.58 -10.59
C THR A 220 -26.69 1.64 -10.03
N ILE A 221 -27.08 0.48 -9.50
CA ILE A 221 -26.16 -0.49 -8.87
C ILE A 221 -25.82 -1.67 -9.79
N GLY A 222 -26.48 -1.76 -10.95
CA GLY A 222 -26.21 -2.75 -11.99
C GLY A 222 -24.93 -2.47 -12.80
N PRO A 223 -24.69 -3.25 -13.86
CA PRO A 223 -23.58 -3.02 -14.78
C PRO A 223 -23.71 -1.65 -15.46
N ASN A 224 -22.80 -0.73 -15.16
CA ASN A 224 -22.77 0.61 -15.73
C ASN A 224 -21.38 0.92 -16.32
N TYR A 225 -21.24 2.07 -17.00
CA TYR A 225 -19.97 2.48 -17.61
C TYR A 225 -18.82 2.50 -16.58
N TRP A 226 -19.04 3.06 -15.40
CA TRP A 226 -18.04 3.18 -14.34
C TRP A 226 -17.61 1.83 -13.78
N GLY A 227 -18.53 0.88 -13.69
CA GLY A 227 -18.24 -0.51 -13.33
C GLY A 227 -17.30 -1.18 -14.33
N TRP A 228 -17.54 -1.00 -15.63
CA TRP A 228 -16.64 -1.52 -16.66
C TRP A 228 -15.32 -0.75 -16.73
N ALA A 229 -15.33 0.57 -16.54
CA ALA A 229 -14.12 1.37 -16.44
C ALA A 229 -13.23 0.90 -15.27
N ALA A 230 -13.83 0.51 -14.14
CA ALA A 230 -13.13 -0.02 -12.98
C ALA A 230 -12.31 -1.29 -13.29
N VAL A 231 -12.75 -2.13 -14.23
CA VAL A 231 -12.04 -3.35 -14.65
C VAL A 231 -10.64 -3.03 -15.20
N GLY A 232 -10.48 -1.88 -15.87
CA GLY A 232 -9.18 -1.38 -16.30
C GLY A 232 -8.51 -0.49 -15.26
N ALA A 233 -9.25 0.48 -14.73
CA ALA A 233 -8.73 1.51 -13.84
C ALA A 233 -8.19 0.94 -12.53
N MET A 234 -8.97 0.09 -11.84
CA MET A 234 -8.62 -0.37 -10.49
C MET A 234 -7.38 -1.27 -10.45
N PRO A 235 -7.21 -2.27 -11.33
CA PRO A 235 -6.00 -3.08 -11.31
C PRO A 235 -4.74 -2.26 -11.57
N ILE A 236 -4.80 -1.31 -12.52
CA ILE A 236 -3.68 -0.41 -12.82
C ILE A 236 -3.38 0.47 -11.61
N SER A 237 -4.41 1.16 -11.12
CA SER A 237 -4.36 2.11 -10.02
C SER A 237 -3.77 1.48 -8.75
N MET A 238 -4.32 0.34 -8.32
CA MET A 238 -3.87 -0.38 -7.12
C MET A 238 -2.49 -0.99 -7.30
N THR A 239 -2.15 -1.51 -8.48
CA THR A 239 -0.82 -2.08 -8.74
C THR A 239 0.26 -1.00 -8.64
N CYS A 240 0.03 0.16 -9.28
CA CYS A 240 0.96 1.27 -9.23
C CYS A 240 1.10 1.78 -7.78
N ALA A 241 -0.01 2.00 -7.07
CA ALA A 241 0.04 2.44 -5.67
C ALA A 241 0.78 1.46 -4.76
N THR A 242 0.63 0.15 -4.97
CA THR A 242 1.32 -0.88 -4.18
C THR A 242 2.83 -0.91 -4.47
N ILE A 243 3.24 -0.69 -5.72
CA ILE A 243 4.67 -0.58 -6.07
C ILE A 243 5.33 0.59 -5.31
N PHE A 244 4.63 1.72 -5.16
CA PHE A 244 5.11 2.89 -4.44
C PHE A 244 4.72 2.91 -2.95
N SER A 245 4.46 1.74 -2.34
CA SER A 245 4.21 1.62 -0.90
C SER A 245 5.26 0.71 -0.28
N GLU A 246 5.98 1.18 0.74
CA GLU A 246 7.07 0.41 1.36
C GLU A 246 6.54 -0.76 2.23
N GLY A 247 5.29 -0.72 2.69
CA GLY A 247 4.71 -1.76 3.55
C GLY A 247 4.73 -3.19 2.95
N PRO A 248 4.29 -3.39 1.69
CA PRO A 248 4.45 -4.66 0.98
C PRO A 248 5.92 -5.06 0.75
N TRP A 249 6.80 -4.10 0.43
CA TRP A 249 8.23 -4.35 0.23
C TRP A 249 8.90 -4.85 1.51
N GLN A 250 8.62 -4.22 2.65
CA GLN A 250 9.08 -4.66 3.97
C GLN A 250 8.74 -6.13 4.26
N ARG A 251 7.54 -6.57 3.89
CA ARG A 251 7.11 -7.98 4.07
C ARG A 251 7.83 -8.93 3.12
N ILE A 252 8.17 -8.48 1.91
CA ILE A 252 9.03 -9.22 0.99
C ILE A 252 10.43 -9.41 1.60
N TRP A 253 11.01 -8.34 2.15
CA TRP A 253 12.34 -8.37 2.78
C TRP A 253 12.36 -9.19 4.09
N ALA A 254 11.26 -9.17 4.85
CA ALA A 254 11.12 -9.89 6.12
C ALA A 254 10.87 -11.40 5.96
N SER A 255 10.34 -11.83 4.81
CA SER A 255 10.03 -13.23 4.53
C SER A 255 11.26 -14.14 4.67
N ALA A 256 11.11 -15.26 5.38
CA ALA A 256 12.22 -16.18 5.66
C ALA A 256 12.79 -16.83 4.40
N ASP A 257 11.92 -17.22 3.46
CA ASP A 257 12.29 -17.88 2.21
C ASP A 257 11.31 -17.57 1.07
N GLU A 258 11.69 -17.92 -0.16
CA GLU A 258 10.90 -17.66 -1.37
C GLU A 258 9.55 -18.42 -1.40
N LYS A 259 9.48 -19.60 -0.77
CA LYS A 259 8.24 -20.39 -0.69
C LYS A 259 7.26 -19.74 0.28
N ALA A 260 7.75 -19.30 1.44
CA ALA A 260 7.00 -18.53 2.42
C ALA A 260 6.47 -17.22 1.81
N LEU A 261 7.30 -16.52 1.02
CA LEU A 261 6.88 -15.32 0.30
C LEU A 261 5.75 -15.61 -0.70
N LYS A 262 5.95 -16.58 -1.62
CA LYS A 262 4.98 -16.88 -2.69
C LYS A 262 3.63 -17.37 -2.16
N ARG A 263 3.64 -18.23 -1.15
CA ARG A 263 2.41 -18.77 -0.55
C ARG A 263 1.77 -17.75 0.37
N GLY A 264 2.56 -17.06 1.18
CA GLY A 264 2.08 -16.04 2.08
C GLY A 264 1.43 -14.86 1.34
N SER A 265 2.06 -14.37 0.28
CA SER A 265 1.47 -13.30 -0.54
C SER A 265 0.17 -13.74 -1.24
N LEU A 266 0.07 -15.01 -1.66
CA LEU A 266 -1.14 -15.54 -2.29
C LEU A 266 -2.30 -15.61 -1.27
N TRP A 267 -2.07 -16.20 -0.09
CA TRP A 267 -3.11 -16.31 0.94
C TRP A 267 -3.52 -14.94 1.50
N GLY A 268 -2.55 -14.05 1.72
CA GLY A 268 -2.83 -12.67 2.14
C GLY A 268 -3.65 -11.92 1.08
N ALA A 269 -3.28 -12.03 -0.20
CA ALA A 269 -4.03 -11.43 -1.30
C ALA A 269 -5.46 -11.97 -1.39
N LEU A 270 -5.66 -13.30 -1.32
CA LEU A 270 -6.99 -13.91 -1.35
C LEU A 270 -7.86 -13.46 -0.17
N GLY A 271 -7.29 -13.41 1.04
CA GLY A 271 -7.99 -12.89 2.21
C GLY A 271 -8.44 -11.44 2.04
N LEU A 272 -7.56 -10.60 1.48
CA LEU A 272 -7.85 -9.19 1.20
C LEU A 272 -8.99 -9.04 0.18
N VAL A 273 -8.98 -9.82 -0.92
CA VAL A 273 -10.07 -9.81 -1.92
C VAL A 273 -11.40 -10.17 -1.27
N VAL A 274 -11.44 -11.25 -0.49
CA VAL A 274 -12.67 -11.72 0.15
C VAL A 274 -13.23 -10.67 1.11
N VAL A 275 -12.38 -10.08 1.95
CA VAL A 275 -12.83 -9.11 2.96
C VAL A 275 -13.29 -7.79 2.31
N CYS A 276 -12.55 -7.29 1.33
CA CYS A 276 -12.96 -6.11 0.57
C CYS A 276 -14.31 -6.33 -0.13
N PHE A 277 -14.48 -7.51 -0.75
CA PHE A 277 -15.73 -7.88 -1.39
C PHE A 277 -16.87 -7.96 -0.37
N LEU A 278 -16.70 -8.61 0.79
CA LEU A 278 -17.76 -8.76 1.79
C LEU A 278 -18.23 -7.42 2.35
N TYR A 279 -17.30 -6.50 2.68
CA TYR A 279 -17.68 -5.17 3.16
C TYR A 279 -18.39 -4.35 2.08
N GLY A 280 -17.86 -4.33 0.85
CA GLY A 280 -18.52 -3.62 -0.25
C GLY A 280 -19.85 -4.25 -0.67
N PHE A 281 -19.96 -5.58 -0.59
CA PHE A 281 -21.19 -6.30 -0.89
C PHE A 281 -22.28 -5.99 0.14
N GLY A 282 -21.92 -5.74 1.40
CA GLY A 282 -22.90 -5.25 2.37
C GLY A 282 -23.46 -3.87 1.97
N GLY A 283 -22.60 -2.95 1.52
CA GLY A 283 -23.07 -1.67 0.95
C GLY A 283 -23.97 -1.85 -0.28
N PHE A 284 -23.63 -2.78 -1.17
CA PHE A 284 -24.45 -3.15 -2.32
C PHE A 284 -25.84 -3.66 -1.90
N LEU A 285 -25.92 -4.55 -0.89
CA LEU A 285 -27.18 -5.06 -0.38
C LEU A 285 -28.06 -3.97 0.23
N ALA A 286 -27.47 -3.03 0.99
CA ALA A 286 -28.23 -1.90 1.56
C ALA A 286 -28.90 -1.06 0.46
N MET A 287 -28.16 -0.77 -0.61
CA MET A 287 -28.70 -0.02 -1.74
C MET A 287 -29.73 -0.81 -2.55
N TRP A 288 -29.54 -2.12 -2.72
CA TRP A 288 -30.51 -2.96 -3.42
C TRP A 288 -31.83 -3.06 -2.65
N ALA A 289 -31.77 -3.11 -1.32
CA ALA A 289 -32.96 -3.04 -0.46
C ALA A 289 -33.62 -1.65 -0.42
N GLY A 290 -32.97 -0.61 -0.97
CA GLY A 290 -33.48 0.75 -0.94
C GLY A 290 -33.38 1.42 0.44
N PHE A 291 -32.44 1.00 1.29
CA PHE A 291 -32.23 1.68 2.57
C PHE A 291 -31.67 3.09 2.36
N PRO A 292 -32.12 4.09 3.15
CA PRO A 292 -31.61 5.44 3.04
C PRO A 292 -30.13 5.44 3.44
N LEU A 293 -29.28 5.96 2.56
CA LEU A 293 -27.87 6.18 2.87
C LEU A 293 -27.75 7.41 3.77
N ALA A 294 -27.01 7.29 4.87
CA ALA A 294 -26.80 8.41 5.80
C ALA A 294 -25.92 9.52 5.18
N ASP A 295 -25.10 9.18 4.20
CA ASP A 295 -24.25 10.12 3.47
C ASP A 295 -24.44 10.02 1.94
N PRO A 296 -24.32 11.15 1.19
CA PRO A 296 -24.48 11.15 -0.27
C PRO A 296 -23.44 10.31 -1.03
N TYR A 297 -22.32 9.98 -0.40
CA TYR A 297 -21.24 9.19 -0.99
C TYR A 297 -21.39 7.68 -0.70
N GLY A 298 -22.38 7.26 0.10
CA GLY A 298 -22.62 5.86 0.50
C GLY A 298 -21.51 5.21 1.31
N SER A 299 -20.68 5.99 2.00
CA SER A 299 -19.61 5.49 2.87
C SER A 299 -20.14 4.73 4.09
N THR A 300 -21.36 5.03 4.54
CA THR A 300 -22.03 4.35 5.66
C THR A 300 -22.78 3.09 5.26
N GLY A 301 -22.86 2.75 3.97
CA GLY A 301 -23.80 1.75 3.45
C GLY A 301 -23.71 0.36 4.11
N PHE A 302 -22.52 -0.08 4.54
CA PHE A 302 -22.38 -1.33 5.29
C PHE A 302 -23.03 -1.25 6.69
N PHE A 303 -22.91 -0.12 7.38
CA PHE A 303 -23.55 0.09 8.69
C PHE A 303 -25.06 0.22 8.55
N ASP A 304 -25.53 0.86 7.48
CA ASP A 304 -26.95 0.98 7.17
C ASP A 304 -27.57 -0.42 6.95
N LEU A 305 -26.83 -1.35 6.33
CA LEU A 305 -27.24 -2.76 6.23
C LEU A 305 -27.40 -3.45 7.59
N LEU A 306 -26.53 -3.17 8.56
CA LEU A 306 -26.63 -3.77 9.91
C LEU A 306 -27.93 -3.35 10.62
N GLY A 307 -28.51 -2.21 10.22
CA GLY A 307 -29.85 -1.76 10.61
C GLY A 307 -30.99 -2.56 9.99
N ALA A 308 -30.74 -3.25 8.87
CA ALA A 308 -31.68 -4.10 8.15
C ALA A 308 -33.07 -3.46 7.96
N GLY A 309 -33.13 -2.15 7.69
CA GLY A 309 -34.39 -1.41 7.46
C GLY A 309 -35.20 -1.07 8.72
N LYS A 310 -34.63 -1.25 9.92
CA LYS A 310 -35.19 -0.73 11.17
C LYS A 310 -34.68 0.70 11.43
N GLU A 311 -35.41 1.47 12.25
CA GLU A 311 -35.00 2.83 12.66
C GLU A 311 -33.59 2.89 13.27
N SER A 312 -33.11 1.79 13.87
CA SER A 312 -31.73 1.66 14.34
C SER A 312 -31.25 0.21 14.38
N ALA A 313 -29.98 0.00 14.06
CA ALA A 313 -29.31 -1.28 14.24
C ALA A 313 -29.18 -1.64 15.73
N PRO A 314 -29.21 -2.94 16.10
CA PRO A 314 -28.95 -3.36 17.47
C PRO A 314 -27.60 -2.83 17.95
N ALA A 315 -27.56 -2.21 19.13
CA ALA A 315 -26.36 -1.59 19.67
C ALA A 315 -25.13 -2.54 19.68
N TRP A 316 -25.34 -3.83 19.99
CA TRP A 316 -24.25 -4.81 20.06
C TRP A 316 -23.58 -5.05 18.70
N ILE A 317 -24.33 -5.08 17.58
CA ILE A 317 -23.73 -5.33 16.26
C ILE A 317 -22.95 -4.12 15.76
N VAL A 318 -23.44 -2.91 16.05
CA VAL A 318 -22.73 -1.65 15.76
C VAL A 318 -21.43 -1.58 16.55
N ILE A 319 -21.44 -1.98 17.82
CA ILE A 319 -20.23 -2.06 18.64
C ILE A 319 -19.23 -3.06 18.03
N LEU A 320 -19.66 -4.26 17.63
CA LEU A 320 -18.76 -5.24 17.02
C LEU A 320 -18.18 -4.75 15.69
N ALA A 321 -18.98 -4.06 14.87
CA ALA A 321 -18.52 -3.43 13.64
C ALA A 321 -17.45 -2.36 13.94
N ALA A 322 -17.70 -1.50 14.93
CA ALA A 322 -16.72 -0.49 15.35
C ALA A 322 -15.43 -1.11 15.88
N LEU A 323 -15.51 -2.20 16.65
CA LEU A 323 -14.33 -2.94 17.12
C LEU A 323 -13.54 -3.55 15.97
N SER A 324 -14.21 -4.14 14.98
CA SER A 324 -13.56 -4.69 13.78
C SER A 324 -12.77 -3.60 13.05
N VAL A 325 -13.41 -2.45 12.79
CA VAL A 325 -12.79 -1.32 12.10
C VAL A 325 -11.60 -0.78 12.89
N VAL A 326 -11.75 -0.60 14.20
CA VAL A 326 -10.68 -0.10 15.07
C VAL A 326 -9.47 -1.03 15.06
N THR A 327 -9.68 -2.35 15.14
CA THR A 327 -8.58 -3.32 15.13
C THR A 327 -7.86 -3.37 13.78
N MET A 328 -8.61 -3.32 12.67
CA MET A 328 -8.01 -3.29 11.33
C MET A 328 -7.27 -1.98 11.06
N ASN A 329 -7.83 -0.87 11.52
CA ASN A 329 -7.18 0.44 11.45
C ASN A 329 -5.83 0.45 12.14
N GLU A 330 -5.77 -0.10 13.36
CA GLU A 330 -4.55 -0.11 14.17
C GLU A 330 -3.38 -0.80 13.45
N GLY A 331 -3.62 -1.99 12.87
CA GLY A 331 -2.59 -2.72 12.12
C GLY A 331 -2.16 -2.02 10.82
N CYS A 332 -3.11 -1.45 10.07
CA CYS A 332 -2.78 -0.70 8.86
C CYS A 332 -1.99 0.58 9.17
N VAL A 333 -2.41 1.33 10.20
CA VAL A 333 -1.72 2.55 10.67
C VAL A 333 -0.30 2.25 11.09
N ASP A 334 -0.06 1.20 11.87
CA ASP A 334 1.29 0.84 12.29
C ASP A 334 2.17 0.46 11.09
N SER A 335 1.59 -0.23 10.12
CA SER A 335 2.31 -0.67 8.93
C SER A 335 2.75 0.53 8.09
N LEU A 336 1.85 1.52 7.93
CA LEU A 336 2.14 2.77 7.23
C LEU A 336 3.16 3.63 7.99
N GLN A 337 3.08 3.69 9.33
CA GLN A 337 4.06 4.39 10.16
C GLN A 337 5.46 3.77 10.00
N ASN A 338 5.57 2.45 10.10
CA ASN A 338 6.83 1.73 9.86
C ASN A 338 7.36 1.97 8.44
N ALA A 339 6.50 1.93 7.44
CA ALA A 339 6.86 2.10 6.03
C ALA A 339 7.38 3.53 5.73
N ILE A 340 6.72 4.57 6.25
CA ILE A 340 7.16 5.97 6.10
C ILE A 340 8.50 6.19 6.83
N VAL A 341 8.60 5.70 8.06
CA VAL A 341 9.82 5.86 8.88
C VAL A 341 11.00 5.14 8.25
N ASP A 342 10.82 3.95 7.71
CA ASP A 342 11.86 3.22 7.00
C ASP A 342 12.30 3.93 5.72
N THR A 343 11.34 4.43 4.92
CA THR A 343 11.62 5.21 3.71
C THR A 343 12.50 6.44 4.01
N LEU A 344 12.30 7.10 5.15
CA LEU A 344 13.11 8.24 5.58
C LEU A 344 14.41 7.82 6.29
N ALA A 345 14.35 6.82 7.16
CA ALA A 345 15.47 6.36 7.98
C ALA A 345 16.57 5.68 7.17
N SER A 346 16.20 4.82 6.23
CA SER A 346 17.13 4.18 5.29
C SER A 346 17.93 5.20 4.47
N ARG A 347 17.41 6.41 4.28
CA ARG A 347 18.03 7.50 3.48
C ARG A 347 18.86 8.45 4.33
N PHE A 348 18.25 9.06 5.33
CA PHE A 348 18.85 10.18 6.08
C PHE A 348 19.56 9.74 7.37
N PHE A 349 19.24 8.54 7.86
CA PHE A 349 19.67 8.05 9.17
C PHE A 349 20.39 6.69 9.10
N ARG A 350 20.88 6.29 7.92
CA ARG A 350 21.64 5.04 7.75
C ARG A 350 22.88 5.03 8.64
N GLY A 351 23.04 3.97 9.44
CA GLY A 351 24.15 3.82 10.39
C GLY A 351 24.04 4.69 11.65
N LYS A 352 22.97 5.48 11.82
CA LYS A 352 22.71 6.24 13.05
C LYS A 352 21.91 5.39 14.06
N SER A 353 21.88 5.87 15.31
CA SER A 353 21.13 5.23 16.41
C SER A 353 19.63 5.07 16.09
N VAL A 354 19.04 4.00 16.61
CA VAL A 354 17.59 3.69 16.52
C VAL A 354 16.71 4.80 17.08
N TRP A 355 17.26 5.70 17.91
CA TRP A 355 16.54 6.87 18.43
C TRP A 355 15.94 7.78 17.34
N TYR A 356 16.63 7.97 16.21
CA TYR A 356 16.14 8.82 15.12
C TYR A 356 14.85 8.27 14.49
N PRO A 357 14.81 7.00 14.03
CA PRO A 357 13.56 6.35 13.61
C PRO A 357 12.43 6.49 14.64
N ARG A 358 12.73 6.27 15.94
CA ARG A 358 11.72 6.34 17.01
C ARG A 358 11.05 7.70 17.13
N VAL A 359 11.83 8.77 17.11
CA VAL A 359 11.28 10.15 17.15
C VAL A 359 10.50 10.44 15.88
N LEU A 360 10.98 9.96 14.74
CA LEU A 360 10.35 10.20 13.44
C LEU A 360 8.93 9.61 13.38
N VAL A 361 8.69 8.43 13.97
CA VAL A 361 7.35 7.82 14.10
C VAL A 361 6.34 8.82 14.68
N PHE A 362 6.71 9.58 15.72
CA PHE A 362 5.81 10.57 16.30
C PHE A 362 5.65 11.82 15.43
N LEU A 363 6.75 12.31 14.85
CA LEU A 363 6.73 13.55 14.07
C LEU A 363 5.89 13.43 12.79
N ILE A 364 5.91 12.28 12.11
CA ILE A 364 5.15 12.10 10.87
C ILE A 364 3.63 12.15 11.10
N ASN A 365 3.16 11.78 12.29
CA ASN A 365 1.73 11.71 12.58
C ASN A 365 1.08 13.08 12.75
N VAL A 366 1.83 14.09 13.22
CA VAL A 366 1.30 15.43 13.50
C VAL A 366 0.63 16.08 12.29
N PRO A 367 1.30 16.23 11.12
CA PRO A 367 0.66 16.80 9.95
C PRO A 367 -0.47 15.93 9.38
N ILE A 368 -0.34 14.60 9.48
CA ILE A 368 -1.32 13.66 8.92
C ILE A 368 -2.64 13.72 9.69
N VAL A 369 -2.58 13.73 11.02
CA VAL A 369 -3.76 13.89 11.88
C VAL A 369 -4.44 15.24 11.59
N PHE A 370 -3.67 16.32 11.40
CA PHE A 370 -4.27 17.61 11.07
C PHE A 370 -5.04 17.59 9.74
N VAL A 371 -4.50 16.95 8.70
CA VAL A 371 -5.16 16.84 7.40
C VAL A 371 -6.37 15.90 7.48
N SER A 372 -6.27 14.78 8.19
CA SER A 372 -7.36 13.80 8.31
C SER A 372 -8.58 14.37 9.03
N LEU A 373 -8.37 15.27 9.99
CA LEU A 373 -9.45 15.96 10.70
C LEU A 373 -10.30 16.87 9.82
N LYS A 374 -9.91 17.11 8.55
CA LYS A 374 -10.76 17.83 7.59
C LYS A 374 -11.89 16.98 7.01
N GLY A 375 -11.82 15.65 7.11
CA GLY A 375 -12.90 14.77 6.67
C GLY A 375 -13.05 14.67 5.14
N TYR A 376 -11.94 14.71 4.40
CA TYR A 376 -11.98 14.59 2.94
C TYR A 376 -12.53 13.22 2.49
N ASN A 377 -13.11 13.18 1.29
CA ASN A 377 -13.60 11.93 0.71
C ASN A 377 -12.43 10.96 0.47
N ILE A 378 -12.51 9.77 1.05
CA ILE A 378 -11.45 8.76 1.05
C ILE A 378 -11.16 8.24 -0.36
N VAL A 379 -12.19 8.06 -1.19
CA VAL A 379 -12.04 7.60 -2.58
C VAL A 379 -11.27 8.64 -3.40
N ILE A 380 -11.57 9.93 -3.20
CA ILE A 380 -10.85 11.02 -3.89
C ILE A 380 -9.40 11.13 -3.40
N LEU A 381 -9.15 10.95 -2.10
CA LEU A 381 -7.78 10.92 -1.57
C LEU A 381 -6.95 9.84 -2.27
N PHE A 382 -7.48 8.61 -2.39
CA PHE A 382 -6.80 7.53 -3.12
C PHE A 382 -6.63 7.84 -4.62
N LEU A 383 -7.60 8.50 -5.26
CA LEU A 383 -7.51 8.86 -6.69
C LEU A 383 -6.24 9.66 -6.98
N ILE A 384 -5.99 10.70 -6.18
CA ILE A 384 -4.82 11.58 -6.33
C ILE A 384 -3.52 10.77 -6.20
N GLY A 385 -3.39 10.00 -5.13
CA GLY A 385 -2.19 9.20 -4.86
C GLY A 385 -1.94 8.18 -5.95
N ASN A 386 -2.97 7.46 -6.37
CA ASN A 386 -2.84 6.40 -7.36
C ASN A 386 -2.46 6.93 -8.74
N LEU A 387 -2.97 8.11 -9.15
CA LEU A 387 -2.61 8.72 -10.42
C LEU A 387 -1.15 9.16 -10.45
N VAL A 388 -0.65 9.79 -9.38
CA VAL A 388 0.77 10.15 -9.27
C VAL A 388 1.66 8.90 -9.36
N CYS A 389 1.29 7.82 -8.67
CA CYS A 389 1.97 6.53 -8.76
C CYS A 389 1.91 5.94 -10.18
N THR A 390 0.77 6.06 -10.87
CA THR A 390 0.56 5.54 -12.22
C THR A 390 1.45 6.23 -13.25
N ILE A 391 1.61 7.54 -13.16
CA ILE A 391 2.54 8.33 -13.99
C ILE A 391 3.98 7.83 -13.84
N CYS A 392 4.36 7.44 -12.62
CA CYS A 392 5.75 7.08 -12.29
C CYS A 392 6.07 5.58 -12.48
N ALA A 393 5.06 4.72 -12.57
CA ALA A 393 5.23 3.27 -12.49
C ALA A 393 6.00 2.67 -13.68
N VAL A 394 5.63 2.99 -14.92
CA VAL A 394 6.26 2.36 -16.10
C VAL A 394 7.73 2.74 -16.24
N PRO A 395 8.13 4.02 -16.15
CA PRO A 395 9.55 4.39 -16.19
C PRO A 395 10.39 3.67 -15.13
N LEU A 396 9.85 3.49 -13.93
CA LEU A 396 10.49 2.72 -12.86
C LEU A 396 10.62 1.23 -13.23
N LEU A 397 9.53 0.60 -13.68
CA LEU A 397 9.50 -0.83 -14.02
C LEU A 397 10.41 -1.18 -15.21
N MET A 398 10.62 -0.24 -16.16
CA MET A 398 11.60 -0.41 -17.23
C MET A 398 13.02 -0.63 -16.70
N GLY A 399 13.33 -0.12 -15.50
CA GLY A 399 14.61 -0.34 -14.83
C GLY A 399 14.88 -1.78 -14.42
N LEU A 400 13.82 -2.59 -14.22
CA LEU A 400 13.91 -4.01 -13.85
C LEU A 400 14.20 -4.92 -15.05
N VAL A 401 14.03 -4.42 -16.27
CA VAL A 401 14.26 -5.17 -17.50
C VAL A 401 15.74 -5.11 -17.84
N THR A 402 16.44 -6.24 -17.73
CA THR A 402 17.90 -6.31 -17.96
C THR A 402 18.31 -5.89 -19.38
N ARG A 403 17.44 -6.07 -20.38
CA ARG A 403 17.68 -5.60 -21.77
C ARG A 403 17.73 -4.07 -21.89
N PHE A 404 17.16 -3.35 -20.93
CA PHE A 404 17.15 -1.91 -20.88
C PHE A 404 18.26 -1.34 -19.98
N GLU A 405 19.07 -2.19 -19.34
CA GLU A 405 20.29 -1.77 -18.65
C GLU A 405 21.22 -1.06 -19.62
N GLY A 406 21.72 0.12 -19.21
CA GLY A 406 22.50 1.01 -20.07
C GLY A 406 21.66 1.84 -21.05
N PHE A 407 20.57 1.31 -21.63
CA PHE A 407 19.75 2.07 -22.59
C PHE A 407 18.81 3.07 -21.91
N VAL A 408 18.07 2.64 -20.89
CA VAL A 408 17.16 3.51 -20.13
C VAL A 408 17.94 4.11 -18.98
N THR A 409 18.09 5.43 -18.96
CA THR A 409 18.84 6.15 -17.93
C THR A 409 17.90 6.93 -17.00
N GLY A 410 18.46 7.60 -15.99
CA GLY A 410 17.69 8.53 -15.16
C GLY A 410 17.03 9.67 -15.94
N TRP A 411 17.66 10.13 -17.03
CA TRP A 411 17.08 11.15 -17.91
C TRP A 411 15.85 10.62 -18.65
N SER A 412 15.95 9.40 -19.19
CA SER A 412 14.82 8.72 -19.84
C SER A 412 13.67 8.52 -18.87
N MET A 413 13.96 8.16 -17.62
CA MET A 413 12.95 7.97 -16.58
C MET A 413 12.21 9.27 -16.26
N VAL A 414 12.92 10.37 -16.02
CA VAL A 414 12.31 11.68 -15.73
C VAL A 414 11.48 12.18 -16.92
N THR A 415 11.99 12.01 -18.14
CA THR A 415 11.24 12.40 -19.34
C THR A 415 9.96 11.58 -19.49
N GLY A 416 10.00 10.27 -19.22
CA GLY A 416 8.82 9.41 -19.19
C GLY A 416 7.79 9.85 -18.15
N ILE A 417 8.22 10.27 -16.96
CA ILE A 417 7.31 10.81 -15.94
C ILE A 417 6.63 12.09 -16.46
N ILE A 418 7.39 13.00 -17.09
CA ILE A 418 6.86 14.25 -17.64
C ILE A 418 5.85 13.96 -18.76
N THR A 419 6.16 13.07 -19.71
CA THR A 419 5.22 12.74 -20.80
C THR A 419 3.99 12.00 -20.29
N GLY A 420 4.12 11.15 -19.27
CA GLY A 420 2.99 10.54 -18.58
C GLY A 420 2.06 11.58 -17.97
N PHE A 421 2.59 12.57 -17.26
CA PHE A 421 1.80 13.68 -16.70
C PHE A 421 1.13 14.52 -17.80
N LEU A 422 1.87 14.88 -18.85
CA LEU A 422 1.34 15.66 -19.97
C LEU A 422 0.17 14.94 -20.67
N SER A 423 0.19 13.60 -20.73
CA SER A 423 -0.91 12.84 -21.32
C SER A 423 -2.23 13.03 -20.55
N ILE A 424 -2.19 13.15 -19.23
CA ILE A 424 -3.36 13.43 -18.39
C ILE A 424 -3.84 14.85 -18.62
N VAL A 425 -2.92 15.82 -18.67
CA VAL A 425 -3.25 17.23 -18.94
C VAL A 425 -3.98 17.36 -20.28
N VAL A 426 -3.45 16.73 -21.33
CA VAL A 426 -4.06 16.75 -22.66
C VAL A 426 -5.41 16.03 -22.64
N PHE A 427 -5.53 14.87 -22.00
CA PHE A 427 -6.80 14.17 -21.87
C PHE A 427 -7.86 15.00 -21.14
N GLY A 428 -7.49 15.61 -20.00
CA GLY A 428 -8.38 16.47 -19.24
C GLY A 428 -8.85 17.67 -20.06
N TYR A 429 -7.94 18.33 -20.78
CA TYR A 429 -8.28 19.44 -21.67
C TYR A 429 -9.23 19.02 -22.80
N LEU A 430 -8.97 17.88 -23.46
CA LEU A 430 -9.83 17.37 -24.52
C LEU A 430 -11.23 17.02 -24.03
N LYS A 431 -11.36 16.61 -22.76
CA LYS A 431 -12.63 16.20 -22.17
C LYS A 431 -13.45 17.38 -21.64
N MET A 432 -12.80 18.38 -21.02
CA MET A 432 -13.48 19.51 -20.36
C MET A 432 -13.38 20.84 -21.12
N GLY A 433 -12.56 20.94 -22.16
CA GLY A 433 -12.33 22.17 -22.93
C GLY A 433 -11.47 23.22 -22.23
N ASP A 434 -11.17 23.04 -20.94
CA ASP A 434 -10.32 23.89 -20.13
C ASP A 434 -9.28 23.06 -19.35
N MET A 435 -8.08 23.60 -19.18
CA MET A 435 -6.98 22.89 -18.52
C MET A 435 -7.21 22.73 -17.02
N ALA A 436 -7.74 23.74 -16.34
CA ALA A 436 -7.99 23.68 -14.91
C ALA A 436 -9.16 22.73 -14.60
N ALA A 437 -10.25 22.84 -15.35
CA ALA A 437 -11.38 21.92 -15.25
C ALA A 437 -10.97 20.47 -15.59
N GLY A 438 -10.12 20.27 -16.61
CA GLY A 438 -9.60 18.96 -16.99
C GLY A 438 -8.72 18.31 -15.91
N LEU A 439 -7.86 19.11 -15.26
CA LEU A 439 -7.06 18.62 -14.14
C LEU A 439 -7.91 18.32 -12.90
N HIS A 440 -8.90 19.15 -12.60
CA HIS A 440 -9.87 18.89 -11.54
C HIS A 440 -10.63 17.57 -11.80
N TYR A 441 -11.12 17.38 -13.04
CA TYR A 441 -11.80 16.15 -13.42
C TYR A 441 -10.94 14.91 -13.19
N THR A 442 -9.70 14.94 -13.70
CA THR A 442 -8.82 13.78 -13.67
C THR A 442 -8.33 13.45 -12.27
N PHE A 443 -7.98 14.44 -11.43
CA PHE A 443 -7.41 14.19 -10.11
C PHE A 443 -8.42 14.17 -8.97
N VAL A 444 -9.59 14.80 -9.11
CA VAL A 444 -10.49 15.07 -7.97
C VAL A 444 -11.90 14.52 -8.17
N GLU A 445 -12.31 14.21 -9.41
CA GLU A 445 -13.73 13.92 -9.69
C GLU A 445 -14.03 12.44 -9.93
N SER A 446 -13.25 11.73 -10.75
CA SER A 446 -13.67 10.40 -11.21
C SER A 446 -12.54 9.42 -11.52
N TYR A 447 -12.77 8.15 -11.16
CA TYR A 447 -11.94 7.00 -11.57
C TYR A 447 -12.25 6.61 -13.03
N ASP A 448 -11.86 7.46 -13.97
CA ASP A 448 -11.99 7.18 -15.39
C ASP A 448 -10.80 6.35 -15.92
N TRP A 449 -11.07 5.32 -16.72
CA TRP A 449 -10.04 4.38 -17.17
C TRP A 449 -8.96 4.99 -18.08
N PRO A 450 -9.24 5.97 -18.98
CA PRO A 450 -8.20 6.58 -19.80
C PRO A 450 -7.19 7.36 -18.95
N SER A 451 -7.62 7.94 -17.83
CA SER A 451 -6.73 8.64 -16.88
C SER A 451 -5.64 7.74 -16.32
N PHE A 452 -5.85 6.41 -16.31
CA PHE A 452 -4.86 5.43 -15.87
C PHE A 452 -4.10 4.78 -17.02
N VAL A 453 -4.73 4.54 -18.18
CA VAL A 453 -4.07 3.88 -19.31
C VAL A 453 -3.14 4.83 -20.07
N LEU A 454 -3.57 6.08 -20.32
CA LEU A 454 -2.78 7.04 -21.09
C LEU A 454 -1.40 7.32 -20.46
N PRO A 455 -1.28 7.55 -19.13
CA PRO A 455 0.02 7.80 -18.53
C PRO A 455 0.97 6.62 -18.67
N LEU A 456 0.49 5.38 -18.58
CA LEU A 456 1.33 4.19 -18.76
C LEU A 456 1.92 4.14 -20.17
N VAL A 457 1.10 4.39 -21.19
CA VAL A 457 1.52 4.35 -22.60
C VAL A 457 2.45 5.51 -22.92
N PHE A 458 2.06 6.73 -22.58
CA PHE A 458 2.85 7.92 -22.93
C PHE A 458 4.12 8.07 -22.08
N SER A 459 4.15 7.55 -20.86
CA SER A 459 5.40 7.48 -20.09
C SER A 459 6.38 6.47 -20.68
N PHE A 460 5.91 5.32 -21.17
CA PHE A 460 6.74 4.37 -21.91
C PHE A 460 7.30 5.00 -23.19
N LEU A 461 6.44 5.58 -24.02
CA LEU A 461 6.83 6.20 -25.30
C LEU A 461 7.82 7.35 -25.08
N GLY A 462 7.56 8.22 -24.10
CA GLY A 462 8.45 9.31 -23.76
C GLY A 462 9.80 8.83 -23.23
N ALA A 463 9.82 7.81 -22.37
CA ALA A 463 11.06 7.22 -21.89
C ALA A 463 11.87 6.59 -23.02
N MET A 464 11.23 5.85 -23.94
CA MET A 464 11.89 5.24 -25.10
C MET A 464 12.43 6.28 -26.08
N LEU A 465 11.67 7.34 -26.35
CA LEU A 465 12.10 8.44 -27.20
C LEU A 465 13.33 9.14 -26.58
N ALA A 466 13.26 9.46 -25.29
CA ALA A 466 14.37 10.09 -24.58
C ALA A 466 15.62 9.21 -24.53
N ALA A 467 15.48 7.91 -24.28
CA ALA A 467 16.58 6.95 -24.32
C ALA A 467 17.21 6.87 -25.72
N THR A 468 16.39 6.92 -26.77
CA THR A 468 16.86 6.90 -28.17
C THR A 468 17.61 8.17 -28.52
N VAL A 469 17.07 9.35 -28.17
CA VAL A 469 17.72 10.65 -28.37
C VAL A 469 19.05 10.70 -27.61
N GLU A 470 19.06 10.27 -26.35
CA GLU A 470 20.26 10.21 -25.54
C GLU A 470 21.32 9.28 -26.15
N LYS A 471 20.91 8.12 -26.67
CA LYS A 471 21.80 7.20 -27.38
C LYS A 471 22.51 7.89 -28.54
N TYR A 472 21.77 8.56 -29.41
CA TYR A 472 22.35 9.24 -30.56
C TYR A 472 23.27 10.39 -30.13
N LEU A 473 22.85 11.21 -29.16
CA LEU A 473 23.68 12.29 -28.63
C LEU A 473 24.99 11.79 -28.02
N ARG A 474 24.94 10.70 -27.25
CA ARG A 474 26.13 10.09 -26.64
C ARG A 474 27.09 9.52 -27.69
N ILE A 475 26.57 8.86 -28.72
CA ILE A 475 27.39 8.38 -29.85
C ILE A 475 28.05 9.55 -30.57
N SER A 476 27.30 10.61 -30.87
CA SER A 476 27.82 11.79 -31.57
C SER A 476 28.86 12.58 -30.75
N CYS A 477 28.74 12.59 -29.42
CA CYS A 477 29.64 13.34 -28.53
C CYS A 477 30.75 12.47 -27.90
N GLY A 478 30.80 11.17 -28.19
CA GLY A 478 31.80 10.24 -27.62
C GLY A 478 31.63 9.95 -26.12
N PHE A 479 30.46 10.19 -25.53
CA PHE A 479 30.21 9.94 -24.10
C PHE A 479 29.92 8.47 -23.83
N LYS A 480 30.57 7.89 -22.81
CA LYS A 480 30.25 6.54 -22.31
C LYS A 480 28.88 6.53 -21.64
N TYR A 481 28.20 5.38 -21.67
CA TYR A 481 26.94 5.20 -20.96
C TYR A 481 27.15 5.21 -19.45
N PRO A 482 26.16 5.68 -18.66
CA PRO A 482 26.21 5.55 -17.22
C PRO A 482 26.23 4.06 -16.86
N VAL A 483 27.29 3.61 -16.22
CA VAL A 483 27.33 2.27 -15.62
C VAL A 483 26.47 2.32 -14.36
N PRO A 484 25.62 1.31 -14.09
CA PRO A 484 24.95 1.21 -12.80
C PRO A 484 25.96 1.34 -11.67
N MET A 485 25.59 2.03 -10.59
CA MET A 485 26.52 2.23 -9.47
C MET A 485 26.95 0.88 -8.89
N THR A 486 28.06 0.82 -8.16
CA THR A 486 28.34 -0.37 -7.37
C THR A 486 27.24 -0.55 -6.33
N LEU A 487 26.66 -1.76 -6.24
CA LEU A 487 25.75 -2.08 -5.16
C LEU A 487 26.49 -1.85 -3.83
N PRO A 488 25.82 -1.32 -2.79
CA PRO A 488 26.42 -1.28 -1.48
C PRO A 488 26.86 -2.71 -1.08
N PRO A 489 28.05 -2.88 -0.49
CA PRO A 489 28.48 -4.19 -0.02
C PRO A 489 27.42 -4.74 0.93
N GLU A 490 27.26 -6.06 0.91
CA GLU A 490 26.37 -6.79 1.81
C GLU A 490 26.55 -6.22 3.22
N ALA A 491 25.47 -5.78 3.87
CA ALA A 491 25.53 -5.52 5.30
C ALA A 491 25.91 -6.86 5.93
N ALA A 492 27.18 -6.97 6.33
CA ALA A 492 27.78 -8.23 6.74
C ALA A 492 26.85 -8.90 7.75
N GLY A 493 26.26 -10.02 7.35
CA GLY A 493 25.61 -10.91 8.29
C GLY A 493 26.67 -11.32 9.28
N THR A 494 26.60 -10.80 10.51
CA THR A 494 27.22 -11.48 11.62
C THR A 494 26.47 -12.80 11.78
N ASP A 495 26.97 -13.83 11.10
CA ASP A 495 26.72 -15.22 11.46
C ASP A 495 27.11 -15.38 12.92
N HIS A 496 26.13 -15.24 13.80
CA HIS A 496 26.27 -15.66 15.18
C HIS A 496 25.98 -17.16 15.24
N GLY A 497 27.05 -17.92 14.99
CA GLY A 497 27.35 -19.22 15.61
C GLY A 497 26.39 -20.37 15.36
N GLU A 498 26.69 -21.18 14.34
CA GLU A 498 26.73 -22.64 14.53
C GLU A 498 28.11 -23.13 14.08
N GLU A 499 28.94 -23.47 15.06
CA GLU A 499 30.17 -24.23 14.83
C GLU A 499 29.81 -25.61 14.29
N GLY A 500 30.40 -25.96 13.14
CA GLY A 500 30.71 -27.34 12.79
C GLY A 500 29.73 -28.05 11.86
N SER A 501 29.90 -27.88 10.54
CA SER A 501 29.87 -29.02 9.61
C SER A 501 30.42 -28.62 8.24
N ASN A 502 31.49 -29.30 7.85
CA ASN A 502 32.12 -29.24 6.53
C ASN A 502 31.11 -29.46 5.39
N SER A 503 30.98 -28.50 4.48
CA SER A 503 30.71 -28.84 3.08
C SER A 503 31.41 -27.86 2.13
N LYS A 504 32.28 -28.41 1.29
CA LYS A 504 33.05 -27.71 0.25
C LYS A 504 32.09 -27.06 -0.75
N THR A 505 32.18 -25.75 -0.92
CA THR A 505 31.66 -25.06 -2.11
C THR A 505 32.83 -24.46 -2.90
N SER A 506 32.95 -24.92 -4.14
CA SER A 506 34.00 -24.59 -5.10
C SER A 506 33.95 -23.12 -5.49
N SER A 507 35.12 -22.49 -5.50
CA SER A 507 35.36 -21.17 -6.09
C SER A 507 35.07 -21.17 -7.60
N LEU A 508 34.12 -20.34 -8.01
CA LEU A 508 34.04 -19.81 -9.38
C LEU A 508 33.90 -18.28 -9.27
N ARG A 509 34.99 -17.62 -8.91
CA ARG A 509 35.28 -16.26 -9.36
C ARG A 509 36.26 -16.43 -10.51
N ASP A 510 35.80 -16.19 -11.72
CA ASP A 510 36.58 -15.74 -12.87
C ASP A 510 35.57 -15.52 -14.01
N VAL A 511 34.97 -14.32 -14.02
CA VAL A 511 34.36 -13.76 -15.22
C VAL A 511 35.13 -12.48 -15.49
N GLU A 512 36.17 -12.63 -16.31
CA GLU A 512 36.99 -11.53 -16.80
C GLU A 512 36.13 -10.52 -17.57
N PHE A 513 36.23 -9.26 -17.16
CA PHE A 513 35.75 -8.11 -17.91
C PHE A 513 36.64 -7.90 -19.14
N TYR A 514 36.15 -8.23 -20.33
CA TYR A 514 36.80 -7.83 -21.58
C TYR A 514 36.66 -6.31 -21.77
N GLY A 515 37.77 -5.58 -21.61
CA GLY A 515 37.95 -4.22 -22.10
C GLY A 515 38.44 -4.23 -23.55
N PRO A 516 38.08 -3.23 -24.38
CA PRO A 516 38.55 -3.13 -25.75
C PRO A 516 39.94 -2.49 -25.78
N ASP A 517 40.78 -2.95 -26.69
CA ASP A 517 42.03 -2.36 -27.19
C ASP A 517 43.22 -3.33 -27.08
N LYS A 518 43.45 -4.07 -28.18
CA LYS A 518 44.76 -4.46 -28.73
C LYS A 518 44.55 -5.46 -29.86
N HIS A 519 44.31 -4.95 -31.07
CA HIS A 519 44.46 -5.73 -32.29
C HIS A 519 45.04 -4.86 -33.41
N ILE A 520 46.30 -4.44 -33.25
CA ILE A 520 47.22 -4.19 -34.36
C ILE A 520 48.63 -4.54 -33.87
N ALA A 521 49.36 -5.28 -34.73
CA ALA A 521 50.76 -5.65 -34.65
C ALA A 521 51.12 -6.78 -33.67
N GLU A 522 51.23 -8.01 -34.18
CA GLU A 522 52.55 -8.60 -34.48
C GLU A 522 52.45 -10.01 -35.09
N MET A 523 53.19 -10.15 -36.19
CA MET A 523 53.87 -11.35 -36.71
C MET A 523 53.10 -12.50 -37.36
N LYS A 524 53.34 -12.56 -38.68
CA LYS A 524 53.85 -13.70 -39.47
C LYS A 524 52.96 -14.92 -39.69
#